data_AF-A0AAV4DR26-F1
#
_entry.id   AF-A0AAV4DR26-F1
#
_cell.length_a   1.000
_cell.length_b   1.000
_cell.length_c   1.000
_cell.angle_alpha   90.00
_cell.angle_beta   90.00
_cell.angle_gamma   90.00
#
_symmetry.space_group_name_H-M   'P 1'
#
loop_
_entity.id
_entity.type
_entity.pdbx_description
1 polymer ?
#
loop_
_entity_poly.entity_id
_entity_poly.type
_entity_poly.pdbx_seq_one_letter_code
_entity_poly.pdbx_strand_id
1 'polypeptide(L)'
;MRATPSPVIQANVDGHQINVLVDSGSDFSYIRENTAKRLNLPKIVSSPFPADGHQSIKLRLERYEKDRTIAELMTNVYVDDWLTSSDCEDELLGMMARSEEVLQQDSKIAQAWIRGDLCRWKQFVGNKVEEIQGATNPACWHHCPELENRADLLTRGVKASFLMRPKLWLHGAGETCSEISDEELDVSVSDELAVEKETMQNAMLVALSESPLIEYERFSKFEKLLRVTALIIRFVSILKSKAVVPGVLGST
;
A
#
# COMPACT_ATOMS: atom_id res chain seq x y z
N MET A 1 13.23 -23.41 -14.60
CA MET A 1 13.88 -22.08 -14.51
C MET A 1 15.18 -22.26 -13.76
N ARG A 2 16.34 -22.00 -14.38
CA ARG A 2 17.62 -21.97 -13.66
C ARG A 2 17.61 -20.68 -12.83
N ALA A 3 17.65 -20.80 -11.50
CA ALA A 3 17.74 -19.66 -10.61
C ALA A 3 19.09 -18.97 -10.84
N THR A 4 19.08 -17.64 -10.98
CA THR A 4 20.29 -16.85 -11.17
C THR A 4 21.06 -16.74 -9.85
N PRO A 5 22.39 -16.94 -9.85
CA PRO A 5 23.22 -16.79 -8.65
C PRO A 5 23.15 -15.36 -8.10
N SER A 6 23.14 -15.22 -6.77
CA SER A 6 23.05 -13.90 -6.12
C SER A 6 24.41 -13.18 -6.11
N PRO A 7 24.43 -11.89 -6.47
CA PRO A 7 25.64 -11.07 -6.39
C PRO A 7 26.08 -10.80 -4.93
N VAL A 8 27.39 -10.82 -4.66
CA VAL A 8 27.99 -10.63 -3.32
C VAL A 8 29.20 -9.70 -3.38
N ILE A 9 29.38 -8.91 -2.32
CA ILE A 9 30.56 -8.08 -2.07
C ILE A 9 31.10 -8.42 -0.67
N GLN A 10 32.41 -8.57 -0.54
CA GLN A 10 33.06 -8.64 0.77
C GLN A 10 33.43 -7.24 1.26
N ALA A 11 32.95 -6.88 2.44
CA ALA A 11 33.25 -5.62 3.12
C ALA A 11 33.99 -5.87 4.43
N ASN A 12 34.73 -4.88 4.90
CA ASN A 12 35.31 -4.86 6.23
C ASN A 12 34.75 -3.68 7.01
N VAL A 13 34.06 -3.98 8.10
CA VAL A 13 33.45 -2.99 9.00
C VAL A 13 34.06 -3.19 10.37
N ASP A 14 34.78 -2.19 10.87
CA ASP A 14 35.41 -2.20 12.20
C ASP A 14 36.24 -3.46 12.48
N GLY A 15 36.98 -3.94 11.48
CA GLY A 15 37.85 -5.12 11.58
C GLY A 15 37.14 -6.46 11.36
N HIS A 16 35.82 -6.46 11.13
CA HIS A 16 35.03 -7.66 10.88
C HIS A 16 34.72 -7.78 9.38
N GLN A 17 35.04 -8.94 8.82
CA GLN A 17 34.71 -9.25 7.43
C GLN A 17 33.24 -9.66 7.34
N ILE A 18 32.47 -8.96 6.50
CA ILE A 18 31.06 -9.25 6.27
C ILE A 18 30.81 -9.47 4.78
N ASN A 19 29.89 -10.39 4.47
CA ASN A 19 29.41 -10.61 3.12
C ASN A 19 28.12 -9.82 2.92
N VAL A 20 28.09 -8.94 1.93
CA VAL A 20 26.93 -8.14 1.55
C VAL A 20 26.35 -8.73 0.29
N LEU A 21 25.13 -9.28 0.40
CA LEU A 21 24.36 -9.76 -0.74
C LEU A 21 23.66 -8.57 -1.40
N VAL A 22 23.81 -8.43 -2.72
CA VAL A 22 23.28 -7.31 -3.50
C VAL A 22 22.29 -7.84 -4.51
N ASP A 23 21.05 -7.34 -4.53
CA ASP A 23 20.12 -7.66 -5.61
C ASP A 23 20.40 -6.80 -6.85
N SER A 24 21.36 -7.25 -7.66
CA SER A 24 21.66 -6.66 -8.95
C SER A 24 21.45 -7.68 -10.05
N GLY A 25 20.63 -7.30 -11.04
CA GLY A 25 20.53 -8.03 -12.30
C GLY A 25 21.81 -7.98 -13.15
N SER A 26 22.82 -7.23 -12.72
CA SER A 26 24.10 -7.00 -13.39
C SER A 26 25.26 -7.62 -12.63
N ASP A 27 26.38 -7.89 -13.32
CA ASP A 27 27.64 -8.31 -12.68
C ASP A 27 28.37 -7.15 -11.97
N PHE A 28 27.76 -5.97 -11.98
CA PHE A 28 28.29 -4.75 -11.39
C PHE A 28 27.27 -4.06 -10.50
N SER A 29 27.78 -3.40 -9.46
CA SER A 29 27.04 -2.43 -8.64
C SER A 29 27.82 -1.11 -8.57
N TYR A 30 27.12 -0.03 -8.26
CA TYR A 30 27.69 1.29 -8.11
C TYR A 30 27.44 1.78 -6.69
N ILE A 31 28.48 2.30 -6.06
CA ILE A 31 28.47 2.79 -4.69
C ILE A 31 29.11 4.17 -4.64
N ARG A 32 28.66 5.07 -3.75
CA ARG A 32 29.37 6.32 -3.48
C ARG A 32 30.80 6.05 -2.97
N GLU A 33 31.76 6.85 -3.42
CA GLU A 33 33.18 6.68 -3.10
C GLU A 33 33.46 6.77 -1.60
N ASN A 34 32.73 7.60 -0.87
CA ASN A 34 32.88 7.75 0.58
C ASN A 34 32.44 6.49 1.33
N THR A 35 31.28 5.93 0.98
CA THR A 35 30.79 4.67 1.55
C THR A 35 31.71 3.49 1.19
N ALA A 36 32.26 3.47 -0.03
CA ALA A 36 33.25 2.45 -0.41
C ALA A 36 34.52 2.50 0.44
N LYS A 37 35.01 3.71 0.77
CA LYS A 37 36.17 3.89 1.65
C LYS A 37 35.87 3.43 3.07
N ARG A 38 34.70 3.75 3.62
CA ARG A 38 34.27 3.33 4.96
C ARG A 38 34.22 1.81 5.10
N LEU A 39 33.73 1.13 4.08
CA LEU A 39 33.57 -0.33 4.04
C LEU A 39 34.82 -1.07 3.53
N ASN A 40 35.90 -0.31 3.27
CA ASN A 40 37.16 -0.80 2.74
C ASN A 40 36.99 -1.69 1.49
N LEU A 41 36.13 -1.26 0.55
CA LEU A 41 35.77 -2.04 -0.63
C LEU A 41 36.83 -1.92 -1.74
N PRO A 42 37.08 -2.99 -2.50
CA PRO A 42 38.05 -2.98 -3.58
C PRO A 42 37.57 -2.07 -4.74
N LYS A 43 38.27 -0.95 -4.94
CA LYS A 43 38.01 -0.01 -6.04
C LYS A 43 38.46 -0.63 -7.38
N ILE A 44 37.55 -0.78 -8.33
CA ILE A 44 37.87 -1.32 -9.66
C ILE A 44 38.08 -0.19 -10.67
N VAL A 45 37.10 0.73 -10.80
CA VAL A 45 37.21 1.94 -11.65
C VAL A 45 36.30 3.05 -11.08
N SER A 46 36.68 4.32 -11.26
CA SER A 46 35.77 5.46 -11.05
C SER A 46 34.61 5.40 -12.05
N SER A 47 33.38 5.53 -11.55
CA SER A 47 32.19 5.53 -12.41
C SER A 47 32.14 6.82 -13.27
N PRO A 48 31.73 6.73 -14.54
CA PRO A 48 31.43 7.91 -15.35
C PRO A 48 30.08 8.56 -14.98
N PHE A 49 29.29 7.93 -14.12
CA PHE A 49 27.98 8.42 -13.69
C PHE A 49 28.06 9.00 -12.26
N PRO A 50 27.90 10.32 -12.08
CA PRO A 50 27.74 10.89 -10.75
C PRO A 50 26.41 10.43 -10.15
N ALA A 51 26.43 9.99 -8.89
CA ALA A 51 25.22 9.70 -8.13
C ALA A 51 24.92 10.95 -7.30
N ASP A 52 23.87 11.71 -7.66
CA ASP A 52 23.47 12.95 -6.97
C ASP A 52 24.61 13.98 -6.80
N GLY A 53 25.48 14.13 -7.80
CA GLY A 53 26.64 15.04 -7.71
C GLY A 53 27.84 14.51 -6.93
N HIS A 54 27.73 13.31 -6.35
CA HIS A 54 28.82 12.61 -5.67
C HIS A 54 29.50 11.59 -6.60
N GLN A 55 30.82 11.44 -6.41
CA GLN A 55 31.62 10.47 -7.17
C GLN A 55 31.27 9.04 -6.75
N SER A 56 30.96 8.18 -7.72
CA SER A 56 30.66 6.77 -7.47
C SER A 56 31.79 5.85 -7.98
N ILE A 57 31.91 4.68 -7.38
CA ILE A 57 32.85 3.62 -7.72
C ILE A 57 32.06 2.44 -8.28
N LYS A 58 32.58 1.86 -9.37
CA LYS A 58 32.05 0.63 -9.94
C LYS A 58 32.69 -0.57 -9.24
N LEU A 59 31.85 -1.44 -8.68
CA LEU A 59 32.23 -2.71 -8.06
C LEU A 59 31.80 -3.87 -8.92
N ARG A 60 32.62 -4.93 -8.95
CA ARG A 60 32.30 -6.20 -9.60
C ARG A 60 31.78 -7.14 -8.53
N LEU A 61 30.64 -7.76 -8.82
CA LEU A 61 29.97 -8.64 -7.89
C LEU A 61 30.43 -10.08 -8.13
N GLU A 62 30.69 -10.82 -7.05
CA GLU A 62 30.85 -12.27 -7.11
C GLU A 62 29.49 -12.94 -7.11
N ARG A 63 29.36 -14.12 -7.72
CA ARG A 63 28.09 -14.84 -7.83
C ARG A 63 28.14 -16.09 -6.98
N TYR A 64 27.27 -16.20 -5.98
CA TYR A 64 27.15 -17.39 -5.15
C TYR A 64 26.05 -18.32 -5.67
N GLU A 65 26.36 -19.62 -5.69
CA GLU A 65 25.37 -20.66 -5.97
C GLU A 65 24.26 -20.66 -4.93
N LYS A 66 23.07 -21.12 -5.32
CA LYS A 66 21.83 -20.99 -4.54
C LYS A 66 21.96 -21.49 -3.10
N ASP A 67 22.59 -22.65 -2.90
CA ASP A 67 22.71 -23.26 -1.58
C ASP A 67 23.61 -22.42 -0.67
N ARG A 68 24.65 -21.81 -1.25
CA ARG A 68 25.51 -20.86 -0.55
C ARG A 68 24.80 -19.54 -0.29
N THR A 69 24.04 -19.01 -1.25
CA THR A 69 23.21 -17.81 -1.04
C THR A 69 22.25 -18.00 0.12
N ILE A 70 21.56 -19.14 0.21
CA ILE A 70 20.63 -19.42 1.32
C ILE A 70 21.38 -19.47 2.65
N ALA A 71 22.52 -20.15 2.71
CA ALA A 71 23.33 -20.18 3.93
C ALA A 71 23.77 -18.77 4.37
N GLU A 72 24.19 -17.95 3.41
CA GLU A 72 24.60 -16.58 3.65
C GLU A 72 23.42 -15.68 4.07
N LEU A 73 22.23 -15.80 3.47
CA LEU A 73 21.03 -15.07 3.88
C LEU A 73 20.59 -15.40 5.31
N MET A 74 20.91 -16.61 5.80
CA MET A 74 20.58 -17.04 7.16
C MET A 74 21.58 -16.52 8.20
N THR A 75 22.78 -16.10 7.79
CA THR A 75 23.86 -15.68 8.69
C THR A 75 24.33 -14.25 8.50
N ASN A 76 23.97 -13.61 7.39
CA ASN A 76 24.46 -12.29 6.99
C ASN A 76 23.31 -11.35 6.63
N VAL A 77 23.62 -10.06 6.63
CA VAL A 77 22.65 -8.99 6.41
C VAL A 77 22.31 -8.90 4.93
N TYR A 78 21.04 -9.09 4.60
CA TYR A 78 20.48 -8.76 3.30
C TYR A 78 20.09 -7.27 3.29
N VAL A 79 20.64 -6.51 2.35
CA VAL A 79 20.33 -5.08 2.23
C VAL A 79 19.75 -4.84 0.84
N ASP A 80 18.42 -4.79 0.78
CA ASP A 80 17.66 -4.47 -0.44
C ASP A 80 17.86 -3.01 -0.84
N ASP A 81 18.09 -2.14 0.15
CA ASP A 81 18.09 -0.69 0.00
C ASP A 81 19.40 -0.04 0.46
N TRP A 82 20.43 -0.13 -0.36
CA TRP A 82 21.46 0.92 -0.40
C TRP A 82 20.98 2.20 -1.11
N LEU A 83 19.67 2.35 -1.30
CA LEU A 83 19.02 3.36 -2.12
C LEU A 83 18.22 4.40 -1.34
N THR A 84 18.48 4.57 -0.04
CA THR A 84 18.62 5.96 0.39
C THR A 84 20.07 6.28 0.10
N SER A 85 20.34 7.19 -0.83
CA SER A 85 21.70 7.53 -1.22
C SER A 85 22.54 8.15 -0.08
N SER A 86 22.09 8.08 1.17
CA SER A 86 22.71 8.63 2.35
C SER A 86 24.02 7.92 2.74
N ASP A 87 25.09 8.70 2.94
CA ASP A 87 26.39 8.23 3.40
C ASP A 87 26.52 8.23 4.95
N CYS A 88 25.57 8.77 5.72
CA CYS A 88 25.59 8.74 7.18
C CYS A 88 24.19 8.89 7.83
N GLU A 89 24.09 8.60 9.13
CA GLU A 89 22.84 8.77 9.89
C GLU A 89 22.34 10.22 9.82
N ASP A 90 23.21 11.21 9.93
CA ASP A 90 22.83 12.64 9.82
C ASP A 90 22.32 13.01 8.42
N GLU A 91 22.88 12.45 7.35
CA GLU A 91 22.39 12.66 5.99
C GLU A 91 21.05 11.93 5.78
N LEU A 92 20.86 10.76 6.40
CA LEU A 92 19.62 10.00 6.34
C LEU A 92 18.52 10.74 7.10
N LEU A 93 18.80 11.15 8.34
CA LEU A 93 17.93 11.99 9.15
C LEU A 93 17.66 13.32 8.46
N GLY A 94 18.65 13.90 7.78
CA GLY A 94 18.48 15.09 6.95
C GLY A 94 17.65 14.84 5.70
N MET A 95 17.70 13.66 5.10
CA MET A 95 16.85 13.27 3.97
C MET A 95 15.41 12.99 4.44
N MET A 96 15.24 12.31 5.57
CA MET A 96 13.94 12.05 6.20
C MET A 96 13.31 13.33 6.76
N ALA A 97 14.12 14.27 7.27
CA ALA A 97 13.65 15.57 7.72
C ALA A 97 13.34 16.52 6.54
N ARG A 98 14.01 16.34 5.40
CA ARG A 98 13.72 17.07 4.15
C ARG A 98 12.60 16.45 3.33
N SER A 99 12.29 15.17 3.53
CA SER A 99 11.13 14.57 2.90
C SER A 99 9.90 15.17 3.55
N GLU A 100 9.25 16.09 2.85
CA GLU A 100 7.89 16.47 3.17
C GLU A 100 7.05 15.18 3.09
N GLU A 101 6.42 14.82 4.21
CA GLU A 101 5.47 13.73 4.23
C GLU A 101 4.26 14.16 3.40
N VAL A 102 4.25 13.83 2.11
CA VAL A 102 3.15 14.11 1.20
C VAL A 102 2.39 12.81 0.99
N LEU A 103 1.22 12.71 1.62
CA LEU A 103 0.35 11.55 1.57
C LEU A 103 -0.77 11.81 0.57
N GLN A 104 -0.97 10.89 -0.36
CA GLN A 104 -1.93 11.04 -1.45
C GLN A 104 -3.03 10.00 -1.38
N GLN A 105 -4.25 10.41 -1.70
CA GLN A 105 -5.43 9.56 -1.77
C GLN A 105 -6.44 10.15 -2.76
N ASP A 106 -7.32 9.32 -3.31
CA ASP A 106 -8.24 9.67 -4.40
C ASP A 106 -9.70 9.80 -3.99
N SER A 107 -10.00 9.63 -2.70
CA SER A 107 -11.35 9.65 -2.17
C SER A 107 -11.63 10.95 -1.42
N LYS A 108 -12.34 11.88 -2.07
CA LYS A 108 -12.80 13.11 -1.41
C LYS A 108 -13.47 12.86 -0.06
N ILE A 109 -14.27 11.79 0.04
CA ILE A 109 -14.92 11.37 1.30
C ILE A 109 -13.88 10.97 2.35
N ALA A 110 -12.89 10.14 1.99
CA ALA A 110 -11.83 9.78 2.93
C ALA A 110 -10.99 11.01 3.34
N GLN A 111 -10.79 11.98 2.43
CA GLN A 111 -10.04 13.19 2.75
C GLN A 111 -10.79 14.05 3.76
N ALA A 112 -12.11 14.17 3.57
CA ALA A 112 -12.99 14.83 4.51
C ALA A 112 -12.99 14.15 5.89
N TRP A 113 -12.97 12.80 5.92
CA TRP A 113 -12.86 12.05 7.17
C TRP A 113 -11.55 12.33 7.91
N ILE A 114 -10.42 12.29 7.20
CA ILE A 114 -9.09 12.52 7.79
C ILE A 114 -8.94 13.94 8.32
N ARG A 115 -9.50 14.95 7.63
CA ARG A 115 -9.42 16.36 8.05
C ARG A 115 -10.47 16.76 9.08
N GLY A 116 -11.58 16.02 9.18
CA GLY A 116 -12.68 16.34 10.09
C GLY A 116 -12.52 15.77 11.49
N ASP A 117 -13.38 16.25 12.40
CA ASP A 117 -13.42 15.81 13.79
C ASP A 117 -13.95 14.38 13.96
N LEU A 118 -13.28 13.59 14.81
CA LEU A 118 -13.63 12.19 15.10
C LEU A 118 -15.10 12.01 15.55
N CYS A 119 -15.62 12.97 16.33
CA CYS A 119 -16.98 12.95 16.87
C CYS A 119 -18.06 13.05 15.79
N ARG A 120 -17.70 13.48 14.58
CA ARG A 120 -18.63 13.60 13.45
C ARG A 120 -18.93 12.25 12.78
N TRP A 121 -18.04 11.28 12.96
CA TRP A 121 -18.06 10.02 12.22
C TRP A 121 -18.71 8.87 12.99
N LYS A 122 -19.27 7.92 12.25
CA LYS A 122 -19.71 6.64 12.85
C LYS A 122 -18.52 5.95 13.49
N GLN A 123 -18.75 5.23 14.59
CA GLN A 123 -17.69 4.62 15.41
C GLN A 123 -16.63 3.84 14.60
N PHE A 124 -17.04 3.07 13.58
CA PHE A 124 -16.09 2.36 12.71
C PHE A 124 -15.14 3.30 11.96
N VAL A 125 -15.68 4.38 11.36
CA VAL A 125 -14.90 5.38 10.64
C VAL A 125 -14.07 6.20 11.62
N GLY A 126 -14.67 6.66 12.73
CA GLY A 126 -13.99 7.43 13.77
C GLY A 126 -12.75 6.72 14.31
N ASN A 127 -12.87 5.44 14.67
CA ASN A 127 -11.72 4.65 15.16
C ASN A 127 -10.59 4.54 14.12
N LYS A 128 -10.93 4.45 12.83
CA LYS A 128 -9.94 4.38 11.75
C LYS A 128 -9.27 5.72 11.48
N VAL A 129 -10.04 6.80 11.52
CA VAL A 129 -9.51 8.16 11.41
C VAL A 129 -8.60 8.46 12.60
N GLU A 130 -8.96 8.06 13.81
CA GLU A 130 -8.13 8.24 15.02
C GLU A 130 -6.77 7.54 14.87
N GLU A 131 -6.74 6.31 14.36
CA GLU A 131 -5.52 5.58 14.04
C GLU A 131 -4.63 6.35 13.03
N ILE A 132 -5.24 6.88 11.97
CA ILE A 132 -4.54 7.64 10.93
C ILE A 132 -4.00 8.97 11.47
N GLN A 133 -4.82 9.73 12.20
CA GLN A 133 -4.46 11.02 12.81
C GLN A 133 -3.41 10.85 13.92
N GLY A 134 -3.37 9.70 14.59
CA GLY A 134 -2.33 9.36 15.56
C GLY A 134 -0.99 9.00 14.91
N ALA A 135 -1.00 8.51 13.67
CA ALA A 135 0.20 8.12 12.93
C ALA A 135 0.76 9.22 12.02
N THR A 136 -0.09 10.10 11.50
CA THR A 136 0.26 11.07 10.46
C THR A 136 -0.44 12.40 10.71
N ASN A 137 0.15 13.52 10.24
CA ASN A 137 -0.49 14.82 10.32
C ASN A 137 -1.59 14.94 9.25
N PRO A 138 -2.86 15.27 9.60
CA PRO A 138 -3.94 15.46 8.61
C PRO A 138 -3.63 16.49 7.52
N ALA A 139 -2.80 17.49 7.82
CA ALA A 139 -2.38 18.52 6.86
C ALA A 139 -1.50 17.97 5.72
N CYS A 140 -0.83 16.84 5.94
CA CYS A 140 0.01 16.15 4.96
C CYS A 140 -0.79 15.33 3.94
N TRP A 141 -2.12 15.22 4.12
CA TRP A 141 -2.99 14.45 3.23
C TRP A 141 -3.59 15.34 2.14
N HIS A 142 -3.26 15.00 0.90
CA HIS A 142 -3.71 15.68 -0.30
C HIS A 142 -4.54 14.76 -1.18
N HIS A 143 -5.51 15.35 -1.88
CA HIS A 143 -6.30 14.62 -2.85
C HIS A 143 -5.60 14.61 -4.20
N CYS A 144 -5.50 13.41 -4.75
CA CYS A 144 -5.00 13.15 -6.09
C CYS A 144 -6.12 12.51 -6.91
N PRO A 145 -6.47 13.03 -8.09
CA PRO A 145 -7.48 12.41 -8.95
C PRO A 145 -7.18 10.92 -9.20
N GLU A 146 -8.22 10.09 -9.32
CA GLU A 146 -8.10 8.62 -9.49
C GLU A 146 -7.10 8.22 -10.60
N LEU A 147 -7.10 8.94 -11.73
CA LEU A 147 -6.20 8.68 -12.87
C LEU A 147 -4.72 8.98 -12.59
N GLU A 148 -4.44 9.71 -11.52
CA GLU A 148 -3.12 10.14 -11.08
C GLU A 148 -2.68 9.43 -9.78
N ASN A 149 -3.58 8.66 -9.15
CA ASN A 149 -3.28 7.87 -7.97
C ASN A 149 -2.32 6.72 -8.31
N ARG A 150 -1.05 6.90 -7.96
CA ARG A 150 0.00 5.91 -8.23
C ARG A 150 -0.17 4.63 -7.44
N ALA A 151 -0.84 4.67 -6.28
CA ALA A 151 -1.14 3.47 -5.50
C ALA A 151 -2.13 2.55 -6.25
N ASP A 152 -3.06 3.12 -7.01
CA ASP A 152 -4.03 2.36 -7.82
C ASP A 152 -3.34 1.55 -8.95
N LEU A 153 -2.22 2.04 -9.49
CA LEU A 153 -1.43 1.27 -10.46
C LEU A 153 -0.95 -0.08 -9.89
N LEU A 154 -0.63 -0.12 -8.60
CA LEU A 154 -0.21 -1.36 -7.94
C LEU A 154 -1.40 -2.28 -7.65
N THR A 155 -2.53 -1.74 -7.18
CA THR A 155 -3.72 -2.55 -6.86
C THR A 155 -4.35 -3.16 -8.11
N ARG A 156 -4.27 -2.49 -9.28
CA ARG A 156 -4.75 -3.01 -10.58
C ARG A 156 -3.84 -4.06 -11.21
N GLY A 157 -2.59 -4.17 -10.76
CA GLY A 157 -1.62 -5.14 -11.29
C GLY A 157 -1.14 -4.78 -12.69
N VAL A 158 -0.38 -3.68 -12.83
CA VAL A 158 0.24 -3.28 -14.10
C VAL A 158 1.58 -4.00 -14.35
N LYS A 159 2.03 -4.03 -15.61
CA LYS A 159 3.34 -4.59 -15.98
C LYS A 159 4.47 -3.76 -15.38
N ALA A 160 5.55 -4.42 -14.93
CA ALA A 160 6.74 -3.74 -14.42
C ALA A 160 7.31 -2.70 -15.41
N SER A 161 7.33 -3.01 -16.70
CA SER A 161 7.78 -2.06 -17.75
C SER A 161 6.92 -0.80 -17.85
N PHE A 162 5.67 -0.84 -17.38
CA PHE A 162 4.80 0.32 -17.30
C PHE A 162 5.17 1.20 -16.09
N LEU A 163 5.47 0.60 -14.92
CA LEU A 163 5.89 1.31 -13.71
C LEU A 163 7.22 2.07 -13.89
N MET A 164 8.11 1.55 -14.74
CA MET A 164 9.41 2.16 -15.06
C MET A 164 9.30 3.44 -15.92
N ARG A 165 8.11 3.83 -16.37
CA ARG A 165 7.95 5.07 -17.14
C ARG A 165 8.25 6.29 -16.26
N PRO A 166 8.89 7.33 -16.81
CA PRO A 166 9.13 8.57 -16.09
C PRO A 166 7.82 9.13 -15.52
N LYS A 167 7.87 9.67 -14.30
CA LYS A 167 6.74 10.32 -13.59
C LYS A 167 5.60 9.42 -13.06
N LEU A 168 5.70 8.08 -13.17
CA LEU A 168 4.69 7.17 -12.61
C LEU A 168 5.03 6.73 -11.19
N TRP A 169 5.71 5.60 -11.00
CA TRP A 169 5.91 5.04 -9.65
C TRP A 169 7.19 5.54 -8.97
N LEU A 170 8.31 5.50 -9.70
CA LEU A 170 9.65 5.77 -9.15
C LEU A 170 9.98 7.25 -8.94
N HIS A 171 9.04 8.14 -9.22
CA HIS A 171 9.20 9.58 -8.97
C HIS A 171 8.26 9.90 -7.81
N GLY A 172 8.75 10.53 -6.74
CA GLY A 172 7.94 10.93 -5.58
C GLY A 172 6.73 11.79 -5.95
N ALA A 173 5.82 12.02 -5.00
CA ALA A 173 4.58 12.78 -5.19
C ALA A 173 4.83 14.02 -6.06
N GLY A 174 4.33 14.01 -7.31
CA GLY A 174 4.45 15.16 -8.19
C GLY A 174 3.51 16.28 -7.76
N GLU A 175 3.74 17.50 -8.25
CA GLU A 175 2.95 18.73 -8.03
C GLU A 175 1.48 18.64 -8.49
N THR A 176 0.97 17.44 -8.84
CA THR A 176 -0.36 17.21 -9.41
C THR A 176 -1.40 16.87 -8.33
N CYS A 177 -1.30 17.53 -7.18
CA CYS A 177 -2.35 17.48 -6.16
C CYS A 177 -3.15 18.77 -6.21
N SER A 178 -4.47 18.63 -6.32
CA SER A 178 -5.36 19.76 -6.21
C SER A 178 -5.68 19.98 -4.73
N GLU A 179 -5.52 21.22 -4.25
CA GLU A 179 -6.12 21.60 -2.99
C GLU A 179 -7.64 21.59 -3.15
N ILE A 180 -8.30 20.69 -2.43
CA ILE A 180 -9.74 20.69 -2.27
C ILE A 180 -10.05 21.53 -1.03
N SER A 181 -10.98 22.48 -1.17
CA SER A 181 -11.45 23.29 -0.05
C SER A 181 -12.27 22.46 0.93
N ASP A 182 -12.29 22.87 2.20
CA ASP A 182 -13.10 22.20 3.22
C ASP A 182 -14.61 22.24 2.89
N GLU A 183 -15.06 23.28 2.18
CA GLU A 183 -16.44 23.40 1.69
C GLU A 183 -16.79 22.31 0.67
N GLU A 184 -15.90 22.02 -0.29
CA GLU A 184 -16.11 20.95 -1.26
C GLU A 184 -16.12 19.57 -0.60
N LEU A 185 -15.28 19.36 0.42
CA LEU A 185 -15.26 18.13 1.21
C LEU A 185 -16.56 17.94 2.00
N ASP A 186 -17.11 19.02 2.57
CA ASP A 186 -18.35 18.99 3.34
C ASP A 186 -19.57 18.64 2.50
N VAL A 187 -19.63 19.15 1.26
CA VAL A 187 -20.66 18.79 0.28
C VAL A 187 -20.55 17.30 -0.06
N SER A 188 -19.34 16.80 -0.36
CA SER A 188 -19.13 15.39 -0.70
C SER A 188 -19.57 14.44 0.41
N VAL A 189 -19.32 14.79 1.67
CA VAL A 189 -19.76 14.00 2.83
C VAL A 189 -21.28 14.05 3.00
N SER A 190 -21.87 15.23 2.80
CA SER A 190 -23.33 15.42 2.91
C SER A 190 -24.09 14.62 1.86
N ASP A 191 -23.59 14.58 0.62
CA ASP A 191 -24.16 13.80 -0.47
C ASP A 191 -24.12 12.30 -0.15
N GLU A 192 -22.98 11.78 0.33
CA GLU A 192 -22.85 10.37 0.72
C GLU A 192 -23.80 9.98 1.85
N LEU A 193 -23.92 10.84 2.88
CA LEU A 193 -24.85 10.63 3.99
C LEU A 193 -26.32 10.67 3.53
N ALA A 194 -26.64 11.50 2.54
CA ALA A 194 -27.98 11.55 1.94
C ALA A 194 -28.31 10.25 1.19
N VAL A 195 -27.36 9.73 0.40
CA VAL A 195 -27.50 8.44 -0.31
C VAL A 195 -27.65 7.29 0.69
N GLU A 196 -26.86 7.27 1.75
CA GLU A 196 -26.97 6.25 2.80
C GLU A 196 -28.35 6.31 3.50
N LYS A 197 -28.84 7.51 3.79
CA LYS A 197 -30.17 7.69 4.37
C LYS A 197 -31.28 7.21 3.43
N GLU A 198 -31.19 7.54 2.14
CA GLU A 198 -32.16 7.11 1.13
C GLU A 198 -32.17 5.58 0.99
N THR A 199 -30.99 4.95 0.92
CA THR A 199 -30.89 3.49 0.84
C THR A 199 -31.44 2.78 2.08
N MET A 200 -31.19 3.31 3.28
CA MET A 200 -31.81 2.80 4.51
C MET A 200 -33.34 2.97 4.52
N GLN A 201 -33.84 4.12 4.07
CA GLN A 201 -35.28 4.39 3.95
C GLN A 201 -35.95 3.45 2.94
N ASN A 202 -35.33 3.24 1.79
CA ASN A 202 -35.82 2.32 0.76
C ASN A 202 -35.83 0.87 1.25
N ALA A 203 -34.78 0.44 1.97
CA ALA A 203 -34.74 -0.89 2.58
C ALA A 203 -35.85 -1.08 3.63
N MET A 204 -36.10 -0.05 4.45
CA MET A 204 -37.18 -0.06 5.44
C MET A 204 -38.56 -0.08 4.78
N LEU A 205 -38.77 0.69 3.71
CA LEU A 205 -40.03 0.70 2.96
C LEU A 205 -40.33 -0.68 2.36
N VAL A 206 -39.33 -1.35 1.79
CA VAL A 206 -39.45 -2.72 1.27
C VAL A 206 -39.80 -3.69 2.39
N ALA A 207 -39.15 -3.58 3.56
CA ALA A 207 -39.42 -4.43 4.71
C ALA A 207 -40.82 -4.23 5.31
N LEU A 208 -41.38 -3.02 5.21
CA LEU A 208 -42.74 -2.69 5.65
C LEU A 208 -43.81 -2.96 4.59
N SER A 209 -43.44 -3.26 3.34
CA SER A 209 -44.42 -3.57 2.32
C SER A 209 -45.08 -4.92 2.63
N GLU A 210 -46.41 -4.97 2.58
CA GLU A 210 -47.17 -6.23 2.68
C GLU A 210 -47.16 -7.03 1.36
N SER A 211 -46.26 -6.69 0.43
CA SER A 211 -46.18 -7.41 -0.83
C SER A 211 -45.75 -8.86 -0.59
N PRO A 212 -46.40 -9.83 -1.23
CA PRO A 212 -46.05 -11.22 -1.05
C PRO A 212 -44.62 -11.46 -1.56
N LEU A 213 -43.78 -12.09 -0.72
CA LEU A 213 -42.40 -12.47 -1.06
C LEU A 213 -42.30 -13.24 -2.40
N ILE A 214 -43.38 -13.93 -2.77
CA ILE A 214 -43.51 -14.66 -4.04
C ILE A 214 -44.89 -14.35 -4.64
N GLU A 215 -44.88 -13.71 -5.80
CA GLU A 215 -46.07 -13.56 -6.65
C GLU A 215 -46.37 -14.90 -7.34
N TYR A 216 -47.23 -15.73 -6.73
CA TYR A 216 -47.57 -17.06 -7.23
C TYR A 216 -48.19 -17.04 -8.64
N GLU A 217 -48.86 -15.95 -9.00
CA GLU A 217 -49.49 -15.71 -10.31
C GLU A 217 -48.49 -15.72 -11.48
N ARG A 218 -47.20 -15.48 -11.21
CA ARG A 218 -46.14 -15.49 -12.25
C ARG A 218 -45.69 -16.90 -12.63
N PHE A 219 -46.21 -17.94 -11.98
CA PHE A 219 -45.81 -19.33 -12.21
C PHE A 219 -46.88 -20.12 -12.97
N SER A 220 -46.58 -20.49 -14.21
CA SER A 220 -47.47 -21.32 -15.04
C SER A 220 -47.49 -22.81 -14.63
N LYS A 221 -46.62 -23.23 -13.69
CA LYS A 221 -46.49 -24.63 -13.24
C LYS A 221 -46.28 -24.69 -11.72
N PHE A 222 -47.12 -25.48 -11.04
CA PHE A 222 -47.07 -25.65 -9.58
C PHE A 222 -45.73 -26.21 -9.08
N GLU A 223 -45.13 -27.17 -9.79
CA GLU A 223 -43.82 -27.72 -9.42
C GLU A 223 -42.70 -26.67 -9.41
N LYS A 224 -42.78 -25.67 -10.32
CA LYS A 224 -41.81 -24.58 -10.39
C LYS A 224 -41.95 -23.67 -9.18
N LEU A 225 -43.18 -23.36 -8.78
CA LEU A 225 -43.48 -22.59 -7.57
C LEU A 225 -42.95 -23.30 -6.31
N LEU A 226 -43.19 -24.62 -6.18
CA LEU A 226 -42.69 -25.43 -5.07
C LEU A 226 -41.16 -25.40 -4.96
N ARG A 227 -40.45 -25.56 -6.08
CA ARG A 227 -38.98 -25.53 -6.11
C ARG A 227 -38.43 -24.17 -5.69
N VAL A 228 -38.98 -23.07 -6.22
CA VAL A 228 -38.54 -21.71 -5.87
C VAL A 228 -38.82 -21.42 -4.39
N THR A 229 -40.00 -21.80 -3.89
CA THR A 229 -40.34 -21.65 -2.47
C THR A 229 -39.37 -22.42 -1.57
N ALA A 230 -39.06 -23.68 -1.92
CA ALA A 230 -38.09 -24.49 -1.18
C ALA A 230 -36.67 -23.89 -1.20
N LEU A 231 -36.24 -23.30 -2.32
CA LEU A 231 -34.94 -22.62 -2.42
C LEU A 231 -34.87 -21.37 -1.53
N ILE A 232 -35.95 -20.58 -1.48
CA ILE A 232 -36.03 -19.40 -0.62
C ILE A 232 -35.99 -19.82 0.86
N ILE A 233 -36.77 -20.82 1.26
CA ILE A 233 -36.75 -21.37 2.62
C ILE A 233 -35.34 -21.86 2.98
N ARG A 234 -34.69 -22.60 2.07
CA ARG A 234 -33.32 -23.08 2.26
C ARG A 234 -32.33 -21.92 2.42
N PHE A 235 -32.45 -20.87 1.59
CA PHE A 235 -31.60 -19.69 1.66
C PHE A 235 -31.75 -18.95 3.00
N VAL A 236 -33.00 -18.71 3.45
CA VAL A 236 -33.28 -18.10 4.76
C VAL A 236 -32.71 -18.96 5.90
N SER A 237 -32.82 -20.28 5.81
CA SER A 237 -32.23 -21.19 6.81
C SER A 237 -30.70 -21.07 6.88
N ILE A 238 -30.02 -20.86 5.75
CA ILE A 238 -28.57 -20.66 5.69
C ILE A 238 -28.18 -19.30 6.30
N LEU A 239 -28.95 -18.25 6.04
CA LEU A 239 -28.69 -16.94 6.65
C LEU A 239 -28.87 -16.98 8.17
N LYS A 240 -29.93 -17.64 8.65
CA LYS A 240 -30.20 -17.81 10.09
C LYS A 240 -29.11 -18.63 10.79
N SER A 241 -28.56 -19.66 10.14
CA SER A 241 -27.48 -20.46 10.74
C SER A 241 -26.14 -19.73 10.80
N LYS A 242 -25.90 -18.74 9.92
CA LYS A 242 -24.69 -17.90 9.94
C LYS A 242 -24.77 -16.73 10.92
N ALA A 243 -25.96 -16.29 11.32
CA ALA A 243 -26.16 -15.19 12.26
C ALA A 243 -25.86 -15.55 13.73
N VAL A 244 -25.62 -16.82 14.05
CA VAL A 244 -25.32 -17.29 15.42
C VAL A 244 -23.81 -17.43 15.62
N VAL A 245 -23.12 -16.30 15.72
CA VAL A 245 -21.88 -16.22 16.52
C VAL A 245 -22.02 -14.97 17.40
N PRO A 246 -22.47 -15.11 18.65
CA PRO A 246 -22.38 -14.03 19.61
C PRO A 246 -20.89 -13.81 19.90
N GLY A 247 -20.36 -12.67 19.48
CA GLY A 247 -19.04 -12.22 19.95
C GLY A 247 -19.10 -12.04 21.46
N VAL A 248 -18.35 -12.86 22.19
CA VAL A 248 -18.11 -12.65 23.62
C VAL A 248 -17.27 -11.39 23.74
N LEU A 249 -17.88 -10.27 24.13
CA LEU A 249 -17.15 -9.12 24.64
C LEU A 249 -16.57 -9.54 25.99
N GLY A 250 -15.27 -9.84 26.00
CA GLY A 250 -14.53 -10.13 27.22
C GLY A 250 -14.59 -8.92 28.15
N SER A 251 -15.20 -9.13 29.32
CA SER A 251 -15.01 -8.28 30.49
C SER A 251 -14.08 -9.02 31.43
N THR A 252 -12.85 -8.51 31.54
CA THR A 252 -11.98 -8.56 32.73
C THR A 252 -10.85 -7.56 32.52
#